data_AF-A0A3B4X0K7-F1
#
_entry.id   AF-A0A3B4X0K7-F1
#
_cell.length_a   1.000
_cell.length_b   1.000
_cell.length_c   1.000
_cell.angle_alpha   90.00
_cell.angle_beta   90.00
_cell.angle_gamma   90.00
#
_symmetry.space_group_name_H-M   'P 1'
#
loop_
_entity.id
_entity.type
_entity.pdbx_description
1 polymer ?
#
loop_
_entity_poly.entity_id
_entity_poly.type
_entity_poly.pdbx_seq_one_letter_code
_entity_poly.pdbx_strand_id
1 'polypeptide(L)'
;MIDIETGTDDAGATEPRSKNKETEKKKRSRVKQLLGDVKKQVEFWFGDVNLHKDRFLRKIIEESDDGYVDISVLASFNRMKKLTTDTKLIARALKNSSVVEVNLEGNKVRRQFPIGNIPNDTDSRTVYVELLPKDVTHSWIDRVFTKCGNVVYVSIPRYKSSGDSKGFAFVEFEKEEQAQKAIEMLNNPPEDAPRKPGIFPKTKSRKPIPLTSDNPPLGTIN
;
A
#
# COMPACT_ATOMS: atom_id res chain seq x y z
N MET A 1 65.46 -61.63 -7.06
CA MET A 1 64.19 -61.72 -7.81
C MET A 1 63.06 -61.74 -6.79
N ILE A 2 62.50 -60.58 -6.48
CA ILE A 2 61.32 -60.42 -5.61
C ILE A 2 60.61 -59.15 -6.09
N ASP A 3 59.36 -59.27 -6.55
CA ASP A 3 58.47 -58.13 -6.85
C ASP A 3 57.20 -58.25 -6.02
N ILE A 4 56.77 -57.11 -5.44
CA ILE A 4 55.66 -56.93 -4.50
C ILE A 4 54.57 -56.03 -5.13
N GLU A 5 53.34 -56.30 -4.71
CA GLU A 5 52.01 -55.80 -5.08
C GLU A 5 51.69 -54.28 -5.06
N THR A 6 50.70 -53.95 -5.92
CA THR A 6 49.52 -53.04 -5.77
C THR A 6 49.65 -51.51 -5.74
N GLY A 7 48.72 -50.86 -6.47
CA GLY A 7 48.38 -49.44 -6.36
C GLY A 7 47.15 -49.07 -7.18
N THR A 8 46.00 -48.93 -6.50
CA THR A 8 44.71 -48.40 -6.98
C THR A 8 44.72 -46.87 -7.05
N ASP A 9 44.23 -46.28 -8.15
CA ASP A 9 43.95 -44.85 -8.24
C ASP A 9 42.44 -44.54 -8.18
N ASP A 10 42.12 -43.67 -7.22
CA ASP A 10 40.84 -43.15 -6.76
C ASP A 10 40.32 -42.02 -7.68
N ALA A 11 39.06 -42.10 -8.09
CA ALA A 11 38.37 -41.06 -8.85
C ALA A 11 37.48 -40.23 -7.91
N GLY A 12 38.08 -39.18 -7.32
CA GLY A 12 37.40 -38.20 -6.48
C GLY A 12 36.45 -37.30 -7.27
N ALA A 13 35.14 -37.44 -7.01
CA ALA A 13 34.09 -36.52 -7.46
C ALA A 13 34.15 -35.19 -6.70
N THR A 14 34.33 -34.08 -7.41
CA THR A 14 34.14 -32.72 -6.87
C THR A 14 33.22 -31.94 -7.81
N GLU A 15 31.92 -31.82 -7.49
CA GLU A 15 31.00 -30.72 -7.91
C GLU A 15 29.58 -30.89 -7.32
N PRO A 16 29.24 -30.30 -6.14
CA PRO A 16 27.87 -29.79 -5.94
C PRO A 16 27.74 -28.47 -5.13
N ARG A 17 28.84 -27.88 -4.65
CA ARG A 17 28.81 -26.84 -3.59
C ARG A 17 28.33 -25.45 -4.03
N SER A 18 28.39 -25.15 -5.33
CA SER A 18 28.13 -23.81 -5.88
C SER A 18 26.63 -23.53 -6.10
N LYS A 19 25.86 -24.53 -6.55
CA LYS A 19 24.42 -24.38 -6.86
C LYS A 19 23.54 -24.19 -5.61
N ASN A 20 23.90 -24.81 -4.49
CA ASN A 20 23.17 -24.68 -3.21
C ASN A 20 23.29 -23.29 -2.56
N LYS A 21 24.42 -22.59 -2.76
CA LYS A 21 24.60 -21.24 -2.19
C LYS A 21 23.74 -20.20 -2.90
N GLU A 22 23.53 -20.36 -4.21
CA GLU A 22 22.77 -19.40 -5.02
C GLU A 22 21.25 -19.49 -4.77
N THR A 23 20.72 -20.71 -4.60
CA THR A 23 19.30 -20.94 -4.28
C THR A 23 18.94 -20.40 -2.89
N GLU A 24 19.79 -20.60 -1.90
CA GLU A 24 19.62 -20.05 -0.54
C GLU A 24 19.70 -18.52 -0.52
N LYS A 25 20.61 -17.92 -1.29
CA LYS A 25 20.69 -16.45 -1.45
C LYS A 25 19.41 -15.88 -2.06
N LYS A 26 18.86 -16.53 -3.09
CA LYS A 26 17.59 -16.13 -3.73
C LYS A 26 16.41 -16.25 -2.76
N LYS A 27 16.32 -17.33 -1.98
CA LYS A 27 15.29 -17.50 -0.94
C LYS A 27 15.38 -16.40 0.12
N ARG A 28 16.59 -16.13 0.65
CA ARG A 28 16.81 -15.07 1.64
C ARG A 28 16.40 -13.69 1.11
N SER A 29 16.67 -13.41 -0.16
CA SER A 29 16.26 -12.16 -0.81
C SER A 29 14.73 -12.03 -0.89
N ARG A 30 14.03 -13.09 -1.29
CA ARG A 30 12.55 -13.09 -1.36
C ARG A 30 11.91 -12.89 0.01
N VAL A 31 12.44 -13.55 1.04
CA VAL A 31 11.97 -13.38 2.42
C VAL A 31 12.22 -11.95 2.91
N LYS A 32 13.39 -11.37 2.60
CA LYS A 32 13.69 -9.96 2.93
C LYS A 32 12.71 -9.00 2.27
N GLN A 33 12.38 -9.23 0.99
CA GLN A 33 11.40 -8.43 0.27
C GLN A 33 10.01 -8.55 0.90
N LEU A 34 9.55 -9.78 1.16
CA LEU A 34 8.27 -10.03 1.83
C LEU A 34 8.17 -9.32 3.18
N LEU A 35 9.21 -9.40 4.02
CA LEU A 35 9.23 -8.69 5.30
C LEU A 35 9.15 -7.17 5.10
N GLY A 36 9.84 -6.64 4.08
CA GLY A 36 9.76 -5.23 3.71
C GLY A 36 8.37 -4.81 3.27
N ASP A 37 7.70 -5.63 2.46
CA ASP A 37 6.35 -5.34 1.95
C ASP A 37 5.29 -5.42 3.06
N VAL A 38 5.41 -6.41 3.96
CA VAL A 38 4.58 -6.52 5.17
C VAL A 38 4.77 -5.29 6.06
N LYS A 39 6.02 -4.91 6.34
CA LYS A 39 6.35 -3.74 7.15
C LYS A 39 5.72 -2.48 6.56
N LYS A 40 5.95 -2.21 5.28
CA LYS A 40 5.37 -1.04 4.56
C LYS A 40 3.85 -1.01 4.67
N GLN A 41 3.19 -2.16 4.51
CA GLN A 41 1.73 -2.22 4.54
C GLN A 41 1.15 -1.90 5.92
N VAL A 42 1.80 -2.35 6.99
CA VAL A 42 1.38 -2.04 8.37
C VAL A 42 1.72 -0.59 8.72
N GLU A 43 2.90 -0.09 8.35
CA GLU A 43 3.27 1.32 8.55
C GLU A 43 2.31 2.27 7.84
N PHE A 44 1.81 1.90 6.66
CA PHE A 44 0.75 2.64 5.97
C PHE A 44 -0.56 2.63 6.78
N TRP A 45 -1.01 1.47 7.27
CA TRP A 45 -2.28 1.37 8.01
C TRP A 45 -2.28 2.17 9.30
N PHE A 46 -1.16 2.13 10.02
CA PHE A 46 -0.94 2.89 11.24
C PHE A 46 -0.30 4.26 10.97
N GLY A 47 -0.18 4.68 9.71
CA GLY A 47 0.29 6.00 9.34
C GLY A 47 -0.78 7.05 9.61
N ASP A 48 -0.35 8.29 9.81
CA ASP A 48 -1.27 9.40 10.10
C ASP A 48 -2.32 9.54 9.01
N VAL A 49 -1.91 9.57 7.74
CA VAL A 49 -2.82 9.75 6.59
C VAL A 49 -3.94 8.70 6.56
N ASN A 50 -3.62 7.42 6.79
CA ASN A 50 -4.63 6.37 6.78
C ASN A 50 -5.52 6.44 8.02
N LEU A 51 -4.98 6.59 9.23
CA LEU A 51 -5.78 6.56 10.47
C LEU A 51 -6.74 7.76 10.62
N HIS A 52 -6.42 8.90 10.01
CA HIS A 52 -7.38 10.01 9.93
C HIS A 52 -8.64 9.61 9.16
N LYS A 53 -8.53 8.72 8.16
CA LYS A 53 -9.62 8.33 7.25
C LYS A 53 -10.23 6.96 7.60
N ASP A 54 -9.45 6.03 8.13
CA ASP A 54 -9.85 4.66 8.47
C ASP A 54 -10.54 4.60 9.84
N ARG A 55 -11.88 4.58 9.79
CA ARG A 55 -12.71 4.47 10.99
C ARG A 55 -12.60 3.11 11.68
N PHE A 56 -12.28 2.04 10.97
CA PHE A 56 -12.26 0.70 11.54
C PHE A 56 -11.07 0.54 12.48
N LEU A 57 -9.85 0.81 11.98
CA LEU A 57 -8.64 0.73 12.80
C LEU A 57 -8.65 1.75 13.93
N ARG A 58 -9.11 2.98 13.65
CA ARG A 58 -9.21 4.01 14.68
C ARG A 58 -10.11 3.59 15.83
N LYS A 59 -11.30 3.03 15.52
CA LYS A 59 -12.23 2.54 16.52
C LYS A 59 -11.62 1.45 17.41
N ILE A 60 -10.91 0.48 16.82
CA ILE A 60 -10.24 -0.58 17.61
C ILE A 60 -9.18 0.00 18.56
N ILE A 61 -8.40 0.97 18.08
CA ILE A 61 -7.35 1.61 18.89
C ILE A 61 -7.97 2.42 20.04
N GLU A 62 -9.05 3.17 19.77
CA GLU A 62 -9.77 3.97 20.78
C GLU A 62 -10.53 3.11 21.80
N GLU A 63 -11.05 1.94 21.40
CA GLU A 63 -11.75 1.00 22.29
C GLU A 63 -10.79 0.17 23.16
N SER A 64 -9.49 0.17 22.84
CA SER A 64 -8.48 -0.57 23.61
C SER A 64 -7.83 0.34 24.64
N ASP A 65 -7.84 -0.05 25.92
CA ASP A 65 -7.26 0.75 27.01
C ASP A 65 -5.77 1.07 26.82
N ASP A 66 -5.05 0.19 26.12
CA ASP A 66 -3.60 0.25 25.91
C ASP A 66 -3.20 0.61 24.45
N GLY A 67 -4.20 0.83 23.59
CA GLY A 67 -4.05 1.15 22.17
C GLY A 67 -3.56 0.01 21.29
N TYR A 68 -3.52 -1.23 21.81
CA TYR A 68 -3.01 -2.39 21.07
C TYR A 68 -4.07 -3.05 20.18
N VAL A 69 -3.62 -3.43 18.99
CA VAL A 69 -4.41 -4.16 17.98
C VAL A 69 -3.79 -5.54 17.77
N ASP A 70 -4.61 -6.59 17.82
CA ASP A 70 -4.14 -7.96 17.55
C ASP A 70 -3.62 -8.12 16.12
N ILE A 71 -2.46 -8.76 15.97
CA ILE A 71 -1.88 -9.10 14.66
C ILE A 71 -2.83 -10.02 13.87
N SER A 72 -3.65 -10.80 14.55
CA SER A 72 -4.72 -11.61 13.94
C SER A 72 -5.72 -10.75 13.16
N VAL A 73 -6.06 -9.55 13.65
CA VAL A 73 -6.93 -8.61 12.92
C VAL A 73 -6.22 -8.13 11.66
N LEU A 74 -4.94 -7.79 11.74
CA LEU A 74 -4.16 -7.39 10.57
C LEU A 74 -4.06 -8.50 9.52
N ALA A 75 -3.84 -9.75 9.97
CA ALA A 75 -3.82 -10.93 9.10
C ALA A 75 -5.16 -11.19 8.39
N SER A 76 -6.27 -10.67 8.94
CA SER A 76 -7.60 -10.80 8.32
C SER A 76 -7.80 -9.87 7.12
N PHE A 77 -7.02 -8.79 7.00
CA PHE A 77 -7.18 -7.77 5.95
C PHE A 77 -6.82 -8.31 4.56
N ASN A 78 -7.58 -7.90 3.55
CA ASN A 78 -7.42 -8.39 2.17
C ASN A 78 -6.03 -8.15 1.59
N ARG A 79 -5.34 -7.06 1.95
CA ARG A 79 -3.96 -6.82 1.52
C ARG A 79 -2.95 -7.66 2.31
N MET A 80 -3.15 -7.89 3.62
CA MET A 80 -2.25 -8.76 4.39
C MET A 80 -2.33 -10.20 3.88
N LYS A 81 -3.55 -10.73 3.69
CA LYS A 81 -3.79 -12.10 3.18
C LYS A 81 -3.04 -12.43 1.89
N LYS A 82 -2.80 -11.43 1.04
CA LYS A 82 -2.03 -11.59 -0.21
C LYS A 82 -0.52 -11.69 0.01
N LEU A 83 0.00 -11.18 1.12
CA LEU A 83 1.40 -11.22 1.50
C LEU A 83 1.68 -12.41 2.43
N THR A 84 0.94 -12.51 3.54
CA THR A 84 1.10 -13.55 4.55
C THR A 84 -0.09 -13.58 5.51
N THR A 85 -0.30 -14.70 6.18
CA THR A 85 -1.20 -14.84 7.32
C THR A 85 -0.47 -15.28 8.59
N ASP A 86 0.85 -15.45 8.52
CA ASP A 86 1.68 -15.88 9.64
C ASP A 86 1.93 -14.72 10.60
N THR A 87 1.33 -14.81 11.79
CA THR A 87 1.45 -13.81 12.85
C THR A 87 2.90 -13.62 13.31
N LYS A 88 3.70 -14.70 13.34
CA LYS A 88 5.11 -14.64 13.74
C LYS A 88 5.93 -13.90 12.70
N LEU A 89 5.63 -14.10 11.42
CA LEU A 89 6.30 -13.40 10.32
C LEU A 89 5.97 -11.91 10.34
N ILE A 90 4.70 -11.56 10.57
CA ILE A 90 4.26 -10.17 10.72
C ILE A 90 4.96 -9.52 11.92
N ALA A 91 4.93 -10.14 13.10
CA ALA A 91 5.63 -9.64 14.28
C ALA A 91 7.14 -9.43 14.01
N ARG A 92 7.78 -10.38 13.32
CA ARG A 92 9.20 -10.26 12.92
C ARG A 92 9.44 -9.08 11.97
N ALA A 93 8.55 -8.82 11.03
CA ALA A 93 8.67 -7.70 10.10
C ALA A 93 8.59 -6.33 10.82
N LEU A 94 7.83 -6.27 11.91
CA LEU A 94 7.52 -5.03 12.62
C LEU A 94 8.51 -4.68 13.75
N LYS A 95 9.40 -5.59 14.15
CA LYS A 95 10.39 -5.36 15.23
C LYS A 95 11.20 -4.06 15.09
N ASN A 96 11.46 -3.61 13.87
CA ASN A 96 12.22 -2.40 13.58
C ASN A 96 11.39 -1.36 12.81
N SER A 97 10.08 -1.29 13.07
CA SER A 97 9.24 -0.23 12.52
C SER A 97 9.49 1.09 13.26
N SER A 98 9.34 2.21 12.55
CA SER A 98 9.41 3.56 13.14
C SER A 98 8.03 4.11 13.53
N VAL A 99 6.95 3.40 13.17
CA VAL A 99 5.56 3.86 13.36
C VAL A 99 4.86 3.01 14.41
N VAL A 100 5.13 1.70 14.42
CA VAL A 100 4.47 0.75 15.32
C VAL A 100 5.46 0.02 16.20
N GLU A 101 5.00 -0.34 17.39
CA GLU A 101 5.71 -1.25 18.28
C GLU A 101 4.93 -2.53 18.49
N VAL A 102 5.66 -3.62 18.67
CA VAL A 102 5.12 -4.96 18.94
C VAL A 102 5.22 -5.20 20.44
N ASN A 103 4.18 -5.77 21.05
CA ASN A 103 4.23 -6.13 22.47
C ASN A 103 5.25 -7.26 22.76
N LEU A 104 5.51 -7.52 24.05
CA LEU A 104 6.47 -8.54 24.48
C LEU A 104 6.13 -9.95 23.99
N GLU A 105 4.84 -10.27 23.90
CA GLU A 105 4.35 -11.59 23.44
C GLU A 105 4.43 -11.76 21.92
N GLY A 106 4.55 -10.67 21.16
CA GLY A 106 4.61 -10.73 19.70
C GLY A 106 3.28 -10.99 19.01
N ASN A 107 2.15 -10.76 19.69
CA ASN A 107 0.79 -11.02 19.17
C ASN A 107 -0.01 -9.72 18.92
N LYS A 108 0.41 -8.59 19.49
CA LYS A 108 -0.27 -7.29 19.34
C LYS A 108 0.69 -6.21 18.88
N VAL A 109 0.13 -5.19 18.23
CA VAL A 109 0.86 -4.00 17.78
C VAL A 109 0.09 -2.72 18.11
N ARG A 110 0.81 -1.66 18.42
CA ARG A 110 0.23 -0.32 18.58
C ARG A 110 1.10 0.72 17.91
N ARG A 111 0.57 1.93 17.74
CA ARG A 111 1.42 3.05 17.34
C ARG A 111 2.39 3.39 18.46
N GLN A 112 3.61 3.71 18.07
CA GLN A 112 4.61 4.25 18.98
C GLN A 112 4.30 5.70 19.37
N PHE A 113 3.73 6.47 18.44
CA PHE A 113 3.40 7.88 18.63
C PHE A 113 1.90 8.12 18.43
N PRO A 114 1.29 9.04 19.21
CA PRO A 114 -0.11 9.39 19.05
C PRO A 114 -0.37 9.98 17.65
N ILE A 115 -1.61 9.88 17.20
CA ILE A 115 -2.04 10.51 15.93
C ILE A 115 -1.93 12.02 16.08
N GLY A 116 -1.23 12.66 15.14
CA GLY A 116 -1.16 14.10 15.04
C GLY A 116 -2.51 14.71 14.65
N ASN A 117 -2.55 16.04 14.52
CA ASN A 117 -3.73 16.70 13.95
C ASN A 117 -3.81 16.45 12.44
N ILE A 118 -5.02 16.48 11.89
CA ILE A 118 -5.24 16.43 10.44
C ILE A 118 -4.57 17.66 9.80
N PRO A 119 -3.65 17.48 8.83
CA PRO A 119 -3.06 18.61 8.13
C PRO A 119 -4.10 19.39 7.33
N ASN A 120 -4.09 20.72 7.44
CA ASN A 120 -5.02 21.60 6.71
C ASN A 120 -4.77 21.64 5.18
N ASP A 121 -3.60 21.17 4.74
CA ASP A 121 -3.17 21.14 3.34
C ASP A 121 -3.54 19.82 2.63
N THR A 122 -4.24 18.91 3.31
CA THR A 122 -4.58 17.59 2.75
C THR A 122 -5.29 17.70 1.40
N ASP A 123 -6.16 18.70 1.25
CA ASP A 123 -6.92 18.93 0.02
C ASP A 123 -6.03 19.44 -1.13
N SER A 124 -5.06 20.31 -0.87
CA SER A 124 -4.15 20.81 -1.92
C SER A 124 -3.19 19.72 -2.41
N ARG A 125 -2.93 18.70 -1.58
CA ARG A 125 -2.14 17.52 -1.92
C ARG A 125 -2.94 16.38 -2.55
N THR A 126 -4.26 16.52 -2.68
CA THR A 126 -5.15 15.47 -3.19
C THR A 126 -5.66 15.78 -4.59
N VAL A 127 -5.43 14.85 -5.52
CA VAL A 127 -5.92 14.93 -6.90
C VAL A 127 -7.15 14.05 -7.08
N TYR A 128 -8.18 14.63 -7.71
CA TYR A 128 -9.36 13.91 -8.16
C TYR A 128 -9.16 13.37 -9.58
N VAL A 129 -9.44 12.08 -9.78
CA VAL A 129 -9.19 11.36 -11.04
C VAL A 129 -10.49 10.72 -11.51
N GLU A 130 -10.97 11.10 -12.70
CA GLU A 130 -12.18 10.55 -13.33
C GLU A 130 -11.88 9.64 -14.51
N LEU A 131 -12.95 9.01 -15.04
CA LEU A 131 -12.92 8.14 -16.23
C LEU A 131 -12.04 6.90 -16.04
N LEU A 132 -11.98 6.41 -14.80
CA LEU A 132 -11.23 5.20 -14.51
C LEU A 132 -11.96 3.96 -15.05
N PRO A 133 -11.22 3.00 -15.62
CA PRO A 133 -11.77 1.70 -16.00
C PRO A 133 -12.45 1.00 -14.82
N LYS A 134 -13.48 0.17 -15.09
CA LYS A 134 -14.23 -0.56 -14.04
C LYS A 134 -13.35 -1.52 -13.24
N ASP A 135 -12.29 -2.03 -13.86
CA ASP A 135 -11.31 -2.94 -13.29
C ASP A 135 -10.11 -2.22 -12.66
N VAL A 136 -10.20 -0.90 -12.45
CA VAL A 136 -9.11 -0.12 -11.85
C VAL A 136 -8.72 -0.68 -10.48
N THR A 137 -7.40 -0.85 -10.31
CA THR A 137 -6.80 -1.35 -9.07
C THR A 137 -5.89 -0.30 -8.46
N HIS A 138 -5.66 -0.41 -7.14
CA HIS A 138 -4.68 0.43 -6.44
C HIS A 138 -3.30 0.34 -7.09
N SER A 139 -2.87 -0.87 -7.47
CA SER A 139 -1.58 -1.08 -8.15
C SER A 139 -1.48 -0.36 -9.50
N TRP A 140 -2.59 -0.24 -10.24
CA TRP A 140 -2.61 0.54 -11.48
C TRP A 140 -2.45 2.03 -11.20
N ILE A 141 -3.20 2.56 -10.22
CA ILE A 141 -3.11 3.97 -9.80
C ILE A 141 -1.69 4.27 -9.31
N ASP A 142 -1.17 3.49 -8.36
CA ASP A 142 0.18 3.67 -7.82
C ASP A 142 1.22 3.71 -8.95
N ARG A 143 1.13 2.81 -9.92
CA ARG A 143 2.06 2.75 -11.07
C ARG A 143 1.99 3.98 -11.96
N VAL A 144 0.81 4.55 -12.17
CA VAL A 144 0.62 5.73 -13.02
C VAL A 144 1.09 7.00 -12.28
N PHE A 145 0.63 7.18 -11.04
CA PHE A 145 0.80 8.41 -10.28
C PHE A 145 2.15 8.51 -9.54
N THR A 146 2.84 7.38 -9.27
CA THR A 146 4.23 7.37 -8.76
C THR A 146 5.20 8.15 -9.65
N LYS A 147 4.92 8.27 -10.95
CA LYS A 147 5.74 9.07 -11.89
C LYS A 147 5.68 10.58 -11.59
N CYS A 148 4.62 11.02 -10.93
CA CYS A 148 4.37 12.42 -10.61
C CYS A 148 4.87 12.77 -9.20
N GLY A 149 4.86 11.81 -8.26
CA GLY A 149 5.38 11.99 -6.91
C GLY A 149 5.13 10.80 -6.00
N ASN A 150 5.41 10.99 -4.71
CA ASN A 150 5.17 9.96 -3.70
C ASN A 150 3.68 9.92 -3.34
N VAL A 151 2.99 8.86 -3.73
CA VAL A 151 1.58 8.65 -3.41
C VAL A 151 1.48 8.14 -1.98
N VAL A 152 0.83 8.90 -1.11
CA VAL A 152 0.67 8.57 0.31
C VAL A 152 -0.66 7.91 0.62
N TYR A 153 -1.70 8.16 -0.20
CA TYR A 153 -3.00 7.55 -0.01
C TYR A 153 -3.80 7.50 -1.32
N VAL A 154 -4.57 6.43 -1.50
CA VAL A 154 -5.45 6.23 -2.65
C VAL A 154 -6.82 5.77 -2.16
N SER A 155 -7.86 6.47 -2.59
CA SER A 155 -9.26 6.07 -2.37
C SER A 155 -9.91 5.78 -3.71
N ILE A 156 -10.45 4.57 -3.88
CA ILE A 156 -11.26 4.19 -5.05
C ILE A 156 -12.68 3.92 -4.54
N PRO A 157 -13.57 4.92 -4.52
CA PRO A 157 -14.94 4.72 -4.07
C PRO A 157 -15.67 3.67 -4.90
N ARG A 158 -16.37 2.77 -4.20
CA ARG A 158 -17.15 1.68 -4.78
C ARG A 158 -18.61 1.76 -4.36
N TYR A 159 -19.52 1.25 -5.19
CA TYR A 159 -20.92 1.09 -4.81
C TYR A 159 -21.03 -0.01 -3.74
N LYS A 160 -21.76 0.26 -2.65
CA LYS A 160 -21.93 -0.71 -1.56
C LYS A 160 -22.73 -1.94 -1.99
N SER A 161 -23.63 -1.77 -2.96
CA SER A 161 -24.51 -2.83 -3.47
C SER A 161 -23.78 -3.80 -4.41
N SER A 162 -23.09 -3.28 -5.43
CA SER A 162 -22.44 -4.13 -6.45
C SER A 162 -20.93 -4.34 -6.23
N GLY A 163 -20.28 -3.50 -5.43
CA GLY A 163 -18.81 -3.50 -5.28
C GLY A 163 -18.06 -2.85 -6.45
N ASP A 164 -18.78 -2.41 -7.49
CA ASP A 164 -18.18 -1.77 -8.66
C ASP A 164 -17.57 -0.42 -8.29
N SER A 165 -16.45 -0.08 -8.93
CA SER A 165 -15.86 1.26 -8.82
C SER A 165 -16.81 2.30 -9.40
N LYS A 166 -16.92 3.44 -8.73
CA LYS A 166 -17.71 4.58 -9.21
C LYS A 166 -17.09 5.31 -10.42
N GLY A 167 -15.97 4.81 -10.96
CA GLY A 167 -15.28 5.39 -12.11
C GLY A 167 -14.35 6.56 -11.77
N PHE A 168 -14.09 6.81 -10.49
CA PHE A 168 -13.18 7.85 -10.03
C PHE A 168 -12.35 7.40 -8.82
N ALA A 169 -11.26 8.13 -8.55
CA ALA A 169 -10.40 7.94 -7.39
C ALA A 169 -9.88 9.28 -6.86
N PHE A 170 -9.48 9.28 -5.60
CA PHE A 170 -8.69 10.35 -4.99
C PHE A 170 -7.27 9.83 -4.75
N VAL A 171 -6.27 10.61 -5.18
CA VAL A 171 -4.85 10.30 -5.04
C VAL A 171 -4.20 11.41 -4.24
N GLU A 172 -3.79 11.10 -3.02
CA GLU A 172 -3.10 12.04 -2.13
C GLU A 172 -1.58 11.85 -2.27
N PHE A 173 -0.87 12.96 -2.42
CA PHE A 173 0.58 13.00 -2.52
C PHE A 173 1.23 13.50 -1.23
N GLU A 174 2.51 13.20 -1.06
CA GLU A 174 3.30 13.70 0.06
C GLU A 174 3.31 15.24 0.08
N LYS A 175 3.40 15.86 -1.10
CA LYS A 175 3.53 17.32 -1.26
C LYS A 175 2.60 17.88 -2.31
N GLU A 176 2.27 19.17 -2.19
CA GLU A 176 1.37 19.87 -3.11
C GLU A 176 1.96 19.97 -4.52
N GLU A 177 3.28 20.16 -4.65
CA GLU A 177 3.92 20.27 -5.96
C GLU A 177 3.80 18.96 -6.77
N GLN A 178 3.71 17.83 -6.08
CA GLN A 178 3.52 16.52 -6.72
C GLN A 178 2.09 16.34 -7.24
N ALA A 179 1.10 16.83 -6.48
CA ALA A 179 -0.30 16.87 -6.92
C ALA A 179 -0.46 17.77 -8.15
N GLN A 180 0.14 18.96 -8.11
CA GLN A 180 0.13 19.89 -9.24
C GLN A 180 0.83 19.30 -10.48
N LYS A 181 1.97 18.64 -10.29
CA LYS A 181 2.66 17.92 -11.37
C LYS A 181 1.80 16.80 -11.97
N ALA A 182 1.04 16.07 -11.15
CA ALA A 182 0.14 15.04 -11.66
C ALA A 182 -0.98 15.64 -12.53
N ILE A 183 -1.54 16.78 -12.11
CA ILE A 183 -2.52 17.53 -12.90
C ILE A 183 -1.93 17.96 -14.24
N GLU A 184 -0.72 18.53 -14.25
CA GLU A 184 -0.07 19.01 -15.47
C GLU A 184 0.28 17.86 -16.44
N MET A 185 0.87 16.78 -15.93
CA MET A 185 1.33 15.65 -16.75
C MET A 185 0.20 14.76 -17.27
N LEU A 186 -0.89 14.61 -16.52
CA LEU A 186 -1.93 13.63 -16.83
C LEU A 186 -3.20 14.26 -17.42
N ASN A 187 -3.46 15.55 -17.20
CA ASN A 187 -4.57 16.24 -17.86
C ASN A 187 -4.20 16.84 -19.22
N ASN A 188 -2.91 17.04 -19.52
CA ASN A 188 -2.47 17.67 -20.76
C ASN A 188 -1.54 16.73 -21.55
N PRO A 189 -2.04 15.96 -22.53
CA PRO A 189 -1.15 15.23 -23.43
C PRO A 189 -0.30 16.21 -24.24
N PRO A 190 0.99 15.90 -24.52
CA PRO A 190 1.84 16.73 -25.38
C PRO A 190 1.18 16.94 -26.75
N GLU A 191 1.37 18.13 -27.33
CA GLU A 191 0.67 18.62 -28.52
C GLU A 191 0.83 17.71 -29.76
N ASP A 192 1.88 16.87 -29.78
CA ASP A 192 2.21 15.87 -30.81
C ASP A 192 1.55 14.49 -30.63
N ALA A 193 0.71 14.28 -29.60
CA ALA A 193 0.05 12.99 -29.42
C ALA A 193 -1.12 12.84 -30.42
N PRO A 194 -1.08 11.86 -31.36
CA PRO A 194 -2.19 11.64 -32.29
C PRO A 194 -3.44 11.27 -31.51
N ARG A 195 -4.45 12.15 -31.57
CA ARG A 195 -5.73 12.04 -30.87
C ARG A 195 -6.43 10.73 -31.23
N LYS A 196 -6.20 9.69 -30.43
CA LYS A 196 -7.00 8.45 -30.41
C LYS A 196 -8.09 8.57 -29.34
N PRO A 197 -9.25 7.91 -29.52
CA PRO A 197 -10.47 8.27 -28.81
C PRO A 197 -10.37 7.99 -27.32
N GLY A 198 -10.45 9.09 -26.57
CA GLY A 198 -10.62 9.24 -25.13
C GLY A 198 -10.97 10.70 -24.94
N ILE A 199 -12.22 11.06 -25.25
CA ILE A 199 -12.68 12.45 -25.25
C ILE A 199 -12.77 12.90 -23.78
N PHE A 200 -11.80 13.71 -23.35
CA PHE A 200 -11.88 14.48 -22.12
C PHE A 200 -12.91 15.61 -22.31
N PRO A 201 -13.93 15.75 -21.44
CA PRO A 201 -14.82 16.90 -21.49
C PRO A 201 -14.02 18.18 -21.19
N LYS A 202 -14.24 19.23 -21.99
CA LYS A 202 -13.63 20.54 -21.77
C LYS A 202 -14.06 21.08 -20.40
N THR A 203 -13.11 21.26 -19.49
CA THR A 203 -13.32 21.96 -18.22
C THR A 203 -13.77 23.39 -18.50
N LYS A 204 -15.03 23.73 -18.17
CA LYS A 204 -15.43 25.13 -18.07
C LYS A 204 -14.73 25.75 -16.86
N SER A 205 -13.74 26.59 -17.14
CA SER A 205 -13.25 27.73 -16.36
C SER A 205 -13.21 27.60 -14.83
N ARG A 206 -11.97 27.55 -14.29
CA ARG A 206 -11.54 27.93 -12.92
C ARG A 206 -12.59 28.67 -12.07
N LYS A 207 -13.53 27.95 -11.47
CA LYS A 207 -14.35 28.44 -10.36
C LYS A 207 -14.35 27.39 -9.25
N PRO A 208 -14.10 27.77 -7.99
CA PRO A 208 -14.35 26.89 -6.86
C PRO A 208 -15.82 26.46 -6.87
N ILE A 209 -16.07 25.16 -6.73
CA ILE A 209 -17.43 24.64 -6.59
C ILE A 209 -17.86 24.92 -5.14
N PRO A 210 -18.93 25.70 -4.89
CA PRO A 210 -19.46 25.85 -3.54
C PRO A 210 -20.04 24.50 -3.08
N LEU A 211 -19.61 24.03 -1.91
CA LEU A 211 -20.27 22.94 -1.19
C LEU A 211 -21.62 23.46 -0.69
N THR A 212 -22.71 23.15 -1.37
CA THR A 212 -24.06 23.39 -0.82
C THR A 212 -24.30 22.37 0.30
N SER A 213 -24.18 22.81 1.54
CA SER A 213 -24.66 22.11 2.72
C SER A 213 -26.19 22.21 2.77
N ASP A 214 -26.89 21.34 2.05
CA ASP A 214 -28.32 21.15 2.25
C ASP A 214 -28.65 19.66 2.12
N ASN A 215 -28.79 19.02 3.27
CA ASN A 215 -29.38 17.70 3.39
C ASN A 215 -30.88 17.94 3.64
N PRO A 216 -31.80 17.53 2.75
CA PRO A 216 -33.22 17.68 3.03
C PRO A 216 -33.63 16.75 4.20
N PRO A 217 -34.53 17.18 5.10
CA PRO A 217 -34.98 16.35 6.22
C PRO A 217 -35.78 15.15 5.68
N LEU A 218 -35.57 13.98 6.30
CA LEU A 218 -36.38 12.79 6.05
C LEU A 218 -37.86 13.10 6.27
N GLY A 219 -38.67 12.80 5.27
CA GLY A 219 -40.12 12.91 5.34
C GLY A 219 -40.72 12.03 6.44
N THR A 220 -41.65 12.63 7.17
CA THR A 220 -42.59 12.00 8.10
C THR A 220 -43.42 10.93 7.37
N ILE A 221 -43.46 9.73 7.93
CA ILE A 221 -44.44 8.68 7.60
C ILE A 221 -45.46 8.67 8.73
N ASN A 222 -46.71 9.02 8.39
CA ASN A 222 -47.91 8.64 9.15
C ASN A 222 -48.28 7.19 8.85
#